data_AF-A0A2T5HT31-F1
#
_entry.id   AF-A0A2T5HT31-F1
#
_cell.length_a   1.000
_cell.length_b   1.000
_cell.length_c   1.000
_cell.angle_alpha   90.00
_cell.angle_beta   90.00
_cell.angle_gamma   90.00
#
_symmetry.space_group_name_H-M   'P 1'
#
loop_
_entity.id
_entity.type
_entity.pdbx_description
1 polymer ?
#
loop_
_entity_poly.entity_id
_entity_poly.type
_entity_poly.pdbx_seq_one_letter_code
_entity_poly.pdbx_strand_id
1 'polypeptide(L)'
;MVKGMDEVIEIQSKDYWFKVVDMGQQNWALIDLLPSGSCSVFFIGGTSGIFDAILFESAEQASMALKRNGFSKYADDRQAQQFMCPPEPPFHRHIHPNGLIYSSGRYWR
;
A
#
# COMPACT_ATOMS: atom_id res chain seq x y z
N MET A 1 9.49 17.71 24.32
CA MET A 1 8.94 16.57 23.56
C MET A 1 8.97 16.97 22.10
N VAL A 2 9.87 16.41 21.30
CA VAL A 2 9.89 16.67 19.86
C VAL A 2 8.77 15.83 19.26
N LYS A 3 7.69 16.47 18.78
CA LYS A 3 6.77 15.85 17.84
C LYS A 3 7.63 15.47 16.64
N GLY A 4 7.92 14.18 16.45
CA GLY A 4 8.51 13.70 15.21
C GLY A 4 7.60 14.15 14.09
N MET A 5 8.10 15.00 13.19
CA MET A 5 7.39 15.30 11.96
C MET A 5 7.43 14.01 11.15
N ASP A 6 6.31 13.30 11.09
CA ASP A 6 6.21 12.11 10.26
C ASP A 6 6.56 12.51 8.82
N GLU A 7 7.58 11.88 8.26
CA GLU A 7 8.08 12.13 6.91
C GLU A 7 6.93 11.96 5.92
N VAL A 8 6.55 13.04 5.24
CA VAL A 8 5.53 13.01 4.19
C VAL A 8 6.13 12.36 2.95
N ILE A 9 5.47 11.32 2.46
CA ILE A 9 5.88 10.60 1.25
C ILE A 9 4.88 10.95 0.15
N GLU A 10 5.39 11.57 -0.91
CA GLU A 10 4.60 11.82 -2.11
C GLU A 10 4.52 10.54 -2.94
N ILE A 11 3.29 10.12 -3.26
CA ILE A 11 3.01 9.00 -4.15
C ILE A 11 2.21 9.56 -5.33
N GLN A 12 2.70 9.38 -6.56
CA GLN A 12 2.05 9.94 -7.76
C GLN A 12 0.86 9.10 -8.21
N SER A 13 0.93 7.79 -8.00
CA SER A 13 -0.12 6.84 -8.33
C SER A 13 -1.42 7.10 -7.57
N LYS A 14 -2.56 6.96 -8.27
CA LYS A 14 -3.93 7.03 -7.72
C LYS A 14 -4.72 5.73 -7.94
N ASP A 15 -4.05 4.72 -8.46
CA ASP A 15 -4.65 3.47 -8.90
C ASP A 15 -4.57 2.43 -7.77
N TYR A 16 -5.50 2.57 -6.83
CA TYR A 16 -5.52 1.81 -5.58
C TYR A 16 -5.73 0.32 -5.79
N TRP A 17 -4.91 -0.43 -5.07
CA TRP A 17 -5.14 -1.82 -4.75
C TRP A 17 -5.60 -1.92 -3.30
N PHE A 18 -6.44 -2.90 -3.00
CA PHE A 18 -6.90 -3.15 -1.65
C PHE A 18 -6.91 -4.64 -1.35
N LYS A 19 -6.80 -4.96 -0.06
CA LYS A 19 -7.00 -6.29 0.50
C LYS A 19 -7.74 -6.14 1.82
N VAL A 20 -8.84 -6.88 1.96
CA VAL A 20 -9.50 -7.06 3.25
C VAL A 20 -8.65 -8.02 4.08
N VAL A 21 -8.25 -7.57 5.26
CA VAL A 21 -7.52 -8.37 6.25
C VAL A 21 -8.44 -8.69 7.43
N ASP A 22 -7.90 -9.37 8.44
CA ASP A 22 -8.71 -9.87 9.55
C ASP A 22 -9.48 -8.75 10.27
N MET A 23 -10.63 -9.12 10.87
CA MET A 23 -11.53 -8.22 11.58
C MET A 23 -12.07 -7.04 10.75
N GLY A 24 -12.11 -7.19 9.42
CA GLY A 24 -12.68 -6.18 8.50
C GLY A 24 -11.78 -4.97 8.25
N GLN A 25 -10.53 -5.01 8.71
CA GLN A 25 -9.53 -4.00 8.37
C GLN A 25 -9.15 -4.09 6.88
N GLN A 26 -8.62 -3.00 6.34
CA GLN A 26 -8.25 -2.88 4.94
C GLN A 26 -6.80 -2.41 4.85
N ASN A 27 -6.03 -3.12 4.03
CA ASN A 27 -4.71 -2.69 3.61
C ASN A 27 -4.80 -2.20 2.18
N TRP A 28 -4.28 -1.00 1.95
CA TRP A 28 -4.23 -0.36 0.65
C TRP A 28 -2.83 -0.48 0.08
N ALA A 29 -2.72 -0.44 -1.24
CA ALA A 29 -1.45 -0.42 -1.93
C ALA A 29 -1.50 0.50 -3.16
N LEU A 30 -0.40 1.22 -3.37
CA LEU A 30 -0.16 2.03 -4.57
C LEU A 30 1.18 1.62 -5.19
N ILE A 31 1.18 1.43 -6.50
CA ILE A 31 2.40 1.17 -7.29
C ILE A 31 2.86 2.50 -7.85
N ASP A 32 4.03 2.98 -7.46
CA ASP A 32 4.63 4.21 -7.97
C ASP A 32 5.89 3.91 -8.79
N LEU A 33 5.93 4.45 -10.01
CA LEU A 33 7.05 4.24 -10.94
C LEU A 33 8.23 5.10 -10.53
N LEU A 34 9.42 4.51 -10.53
CA LEU A 34 10.68 5.21 -10.33
C LEU A 34 11.28 5.60 -11.69
N PRO A 35 12.10 6.67 -11.77
CA PRO A 35 12.75 7.09 -13.01
C PRO A 35 13.60 6.01 -13.69
N SER A 36 14.08 5.02 -12.94
CA SER A 36 14.84 3.86 -13.43
C SER A 36 13.99 2.83 -14.18
N GLY A 37 12.66 2.94 -14.20
CA GLY A 37 11.74 1.95 -14.76
C GLY A 37 11.31 0.85 -13.78
N SER A 38 11.98 0.74 -12.63
CA SER A 38 11.50 -0.03 -11.48
C SER A 38 10.33 0.67 -10.78
N CYS A 39 9.70 0.02 -9.81
CA CYS A 39 8.60 0.62 -9.07
C CYS A 39 8.60 0.23 -7.59
N SER A 40 8.09 1.13 -6.76
CA SER A 40 7.82 0.88 -5.34
C SER A 40 6.34 0.58 -5.16
N VAL A 41 6.03 -0.50 -4.43
CA VAL A 41 4.69 -0.73 -3.89
C VAL A 41 4.67 -0.22 -2.47
N PHE A 42 3.89 0.82 -2.21
CA PHE A 42 3.66 1.36 -0.87
C PHE A 42 2.41 0.73 -0.27
N PHE A 43 2.50 0.22 0.96
CA PHE A 43 1.37 -0.33 1.69
C PHE A 43 0.88 0.65 2.75
N ILE A 44 -0.41 0.96 2.70
CA ILE A 44 -1.02 2.10 3.38
C ILE A 44 -2.17 1.61 4.25
N GLY A 45 -2.20 2.05 5.51
CA GLY A 45 -3.34 1.82 6.40
C GLY A 45 -4.49 2.79 6.12
N GLY A 46 -5.66 2.54 6.72
CA GLY A 46 -6.84 3.42 6.55
C GLY A 46 -6.65 4.87 7.03
N THR A 47 -5.60 5.16 7.80
CA THR A 47 -5.26 6.50 8.29
C THR A 47 -4.15 7.18 7.49
N SER A 48 -3.91 6.75 6.25
CA SER A 48 -2.87 7.29 5.35
C SER A 48 -1.43 7.08 5.82
N GLY A 49 -1.21 6.20 6.81
CA GLY A 49 0.12 5.80 7.26
C GLY A 49 0.70 4.70 6.38
N ILE A 50 1.86 4.95 5.78
CA ILE A 50 2.63 3.95 5.03
C ILE A 50 3.38 3.08 6.03
N PHE A 51 2.97 1.82 6.15
CA PHE A 51 3.55 0.89 7.11
C PHE A 51 4.60 -0.06 6.52
N ASP A 52 4.66 -0.15 5.19
CA ASP A 52 5.63 -1.00 4.49
C ASP A 52 5.82 -0.56 3.03
N ALA A 53 6.92 -0.96 2.41
CA ALA A 53 7.16 -0.80 0.98
C ALA A 53 8.03 -1.94 0.42
N ILE A 54 7.78 -2.34 -0.84
CA ILE A 54 8.58 -3.33 -1.56
C ILE A 54 8.96 -2.78 -2.94
N LEU A 55 10.24 -2.92 -3.32
CA LEU A 55 10.74 -2.58 -4.65
C LEU A 55 10.55 -3.77 -5.62
N PHE A 56 10.09 -3.48 -6.83
CA PHE A 56 10.00 -4.43 -7.94
C PHE A 56 10.70 -3.90 -9.19
N GLU A 57 11.12 -4.80 -10.06
CA GLU A 57 11.81 -4.42 -11.31
C GLU A 57 10.86 -3.79 -12.34
N SER A 58 9.55 -4.06 -12.23
CA SER A 58 8.52 -3.49 -13.10
C SER A 58 7.13 -3.44 -12.45
N ALA A 59 6.28 -2.54 -12.93
CA ALA A 59 4.88 -2.45 -12.51
C ALA A 59 4.08 -3.72 -12.80
N GLU A 60 4.45 -4.48 -13.84
CA GLU A 60 3.82 -5.76 -14.17
C GLU A 60 4.14 -6.82 -13.11
N GLN A 61 5.41 -6.95 -12.72
CA GLN A 61 5.81 -7.82 -11.61
C GLN A 61 5.11 -7.43 -10.31
N ALA A 62 5.08 -6.13 -9.98
CA ALA A 62 4.38 -5.63 -8.79
C ALA A 62 2.88 -5.98 -8.80
N SER A 63 2.21 -5.78 -9.94
CA SER A 63 0.79 -6.08 -10.10
C SER A 63 0.49 -7.57 -9.97
N MET A 64 1.33 -8.43 -10.56
CA MET A 64 1.21 -9.89 -10.41
C MET A 64 1.42 -10.32 -8.95
N ALA A 65 2.43 -9.74 -8.28
CA ALA A 65 2.73 -10.05 -6.89
C ALA A 65 1.59 -9.62 -5.95
N LEU A 66 1.00 -8.43 -6.16
CA LEU A 66 -0.18 -7.95 -5.45
C LEU A 66 -1.37 -8.91 -5.62
N LYS A 67 -1.71 -9.28 -6.87
CA LYS A 67 -2.79 -10.25 -7.15
C LYS A 67 -2.56 -11.58 -6.44
N ARG A 68 -1.35 -12.14 -6.55
CA ARG A 68 -0.98 -13.41 -5.90
C ARG A 68 -1.11 -13.35 -4.37
N ASN A 69 -0.90 -12.18 -3.79
CA ASN A 69 -1.01 -11.94 -2.35
C ASN A 69 -2.41 -11.46 -1.90
N GLY A 70 -3.40 -11.55 -2.79
CA GLY A 70 -4.82 -11.32 -2.48
C GLY A 70 -5.25 -9.87 -2.54
N PHE A 71 -4.46 -9.00 -3.17
CA PHE A 71 -4.88 -7.64 -3.48
C PHE A 71 -5.67 -7.59 -4.78
N SER A 72 -6.70 -6.74 -4.81
CA SER A 72 -7.53 -6.48 -5.99
C SER A 72 -7.52 -5.00 -6.32
N LYS A 73 -7.77 -4.67 -7.60
CA LYS A 73 -7.93 -3.29 -8.05
C LYS A 73 -9.22 -2.71 -7.49
N TYR A 74 -9.12 -1.58 -6.80
CA TYR A 74 -10.27 -0.90 -6.21
C TYR A 74 -11.21 -0.36 -7.29
N ALA A 75 -10.67 0.19 -8.38
CA ALA A 75 -11.45 0.73 -9.50
C ALA A 75 -12.34 -0.32 -10.19
N ASP A 76 -11.96 -1.59 -10.12
CA ASP A 76 -12.68 -2.70 -10.79
C ASP A 76 -13.76 -3.34 -9.90
N ASP A 77 -13.77 -3.06 -8.59
CA ASP A 77 -14.70 -3.66 -7.63
C ASP A 77 -15.77 -2.66 -7.16
N ARG A 78 -16.96 -2.76 -7.77
CA ARG A 78 -18.09 -1.90 -7.42
C ARG A 78 -18.65 -2.17 -6.03
N GLN A 79 -18.52 -3.39 -5.52
CA GLN A 79 -19.02 -3.73 -4.18
C GLN A 79 -18.09 -3.11 -3.13
N ALA A 80 -16.79 -3.22 -3.33
CA ALA A 80 -15.77 -2.53 -2.54
C ALA A 80 -16.04 -1.02 -2.44
N GLN A 81 -16.35 -0.37 -3.57
CA GLN A 81 -16.61 1.07 -3.64
C GLN A 81 -17.84 1.55 -2.86
N GLN A 82 -18.75 0.65 -2.47
CA GLN A 82 -19.92 1.01 -1.67
C GLN A 82 -19.62 1.14 -0.18
N PHE A 83 -18.57 0.48 0.31
CA PHE A 83 -18.32 0.33 1.75
C PHE A 83 -16.91 0.77 2.18
N MET A 84 -16.01 0.97 1.22
CA MET A 84 -14.61 1.28 1.49
C MET A 84 -14.25 2.59 0.82
N CYS A 85 -13.42 3.39 1.50
CA CYS A 85 -12.86 4.61 0.95
C CYS A 85 -11.34 4.50 0.99
N PRO A 86 -10.63 4.73 -0.13
CA PRO A 86 -9.18 4.75 -0.12
C PRO A 86 -8.67 5.89 0.77
N PRO A 87 -7.51 5.73 1.41
CA PRO A 87 -6.90 6.78 2.21
C PRO A 87 -6.53 7.97 1.33
N GLU A 88 -6.62 9.18 1.87
CA GLU A 88 -6.26 10.41 1.14
C GLU A 88 -4.88 10.93 1.60
N PRO A 89 -4.10 11.56 0.71
CA PRO A 89 -2.86 12.22 1.11
C PRO A 89 -3.12 13.39 2.10
N PRO A 90 -2.12 13.84 2.88
CA PRO A 90 -0.72 13.44 2.81
C PRO A 90 -0.47 12.05 3.39
N PHE A 91 0.33 11.25 2.67
CA PHE A 91 0.83 9.99 3.22
C PHE A 91 2.05 10.26 4.06
N HIS A 92 2.17 9.53 5.17
CA HIS A 92 3.26 9.69 6.09
C HIS A 92 3.84 8.34 6.45
N ARG A 93 5.16 8.30 6.71
CA ARG A 93 5.79 7.08 7.20
C ARG A 93 5.22 6.71 8.56
N HIS A 94 4.79 5.46 8.72
CA HIS A 94 4.25 4.93 9.95
C HIS A 94 4.99 3.67 10.38
N ILE A 95 5.58 3.69 11.57
CA ILE A 95 6.20 2.49 12.14
C ILE A 95 5.09 1.62 12.72
N HIS A 96 4.78 0.52 12.05
CA HIS A 96 3.78 -0.42 12.54
C HIS A 96 4.33 -1.23 13.74
N PRO A 97 3.54 -1.44 14.81
CA PRO A 97 4.00 -2.12 16.03
C PRO A 97 4.48 -3.57 15.78
N ASN A 98 3.95 -4.23 14.74
CA ASN A 98 4.36 -5.57 14.33
C ASN A 98 5.55 -5.59 13.35
N GLY A 99 6.20 -4.45 13.12
CA GLY A 99 7.27 -4.29 12.13
C GLY A 99 6.76 -4.36 10.69
N LEU A 100 7.67 -4.66 9.76
CA LEU A 100 7.40 -4.78 8.33
C LEU A 100 6.50 -5.99 8.05
N ILE A 101 5.32 -5.75 7.48
CA ILE A 101 4.26 -6.77 7.34
C ILE A 101 4.47 -7.64 6.10
N TYR A 102 4.76 -7.01 4.96
CA TYR A 102 4.90 -7.70 3.68
C TYR A 102 6.36 -7.89 3.30
N SER A 103 7.20 -6.85 3.41
CA SER A 103 8.61 -6.93 3.00
C SER A 103 9.44 -7.87 3.88
N SER A 104 8.95 -8.24 5.06
CA SER A 104 9.55 -9.31 5.89
C SER A 104 9.37 -10.72 5.31
N GLY A 105 8.51 -10.90 4.29
CA GLY A 105 8.20 -12.20 3.70
C GLY A 105 7.26 -13.08 4.54
N ARG A 106 6.87 -12.66 5.75
CA ARG A 106 5.95 -13.44 6.60
C ARG A 106 4.56 -13.58 5.99
N TYR A 107 4.04 -12.48 5.42
CA TYR A 107 2.71 -12.40 4.82
C TYR A 107 2.75 -12.12 3.30
N TRP A 108 3.90 -12.33 2.68
CA TRP A 108 4.15 -12.11 1.26
C TRP A 108 4.85 -13.32 0.64
N ARG A 109 4.27 -13.91 -0.41
CA ARG A 109 4.78 -15.13 -1.07
C ARG A 109 4.79 -15.04 -2.59
#